data_AF-A0A358ABY8-F1
#
_entry.id   AF-A0A358ABY8-F1
#
_cell.length_a   1.000
_cell.length_b   1.000
_cell.length_c   1.000
_cell.angle_alpha   90.00
_cell.angle_beta   90.00
_cell.angle_gamma   90.00
#
_symmetry.space_group_name_H-M   'P 1'
#
loop_
_entity.id
_entity.type
_entity.pdbx_description
1 polymer ?
#
loop_
_entity_poly.entity_id
_entity_poly.type
_entity_poly.pdbx_seq_one_letter_code
_entity_poly.pdbx_strand_id
1 'polypeptide(L)'
;MKNKILSIISIGTILHWLSLFFSYKKLPNAYENINEPIATGGFPLKIFEYPVPPMGNDWPPTDTWPTFFLNLGVWIIIGLIISLILGKKTEDKKILKIINTSAIILSILGMFYITLKFD
;
A
#
# COMPACT_ATOMS: atom_id res chain seq x y z
N MET A 1 5.28 -8.02 24.34
CA MET A 1 4.15 -8.28 23.42
C MET A 1 3.65 -7.03 22.70
N LYS A 2 3.24 -5.94 23.39
CA LYS A 2 2.73 -4.71 22.73
C LYS A 2 3.65 -4.16 21.63
N ASN A 3 4.95 -4.00 21.93
CA ASN A 3 5.94 -3.49 20.97
C ASN A 3 6.08 -4.38 19.73
N LYS A 4 5.96 -5.70 19.91
CA LYS A 4 6.04 -6.67 18.83
C LYS A 4 4.82 -6.59 17.91
N ILE A 5 3.62 -6.46 18.48
CA ILE A 5 2.39 -6.26 17.70
C ILE A 5 2.49 -4.97 16.88
N LEU A 6 2.98 -3.88 17.51
CA LEU A 6 3.15 -2.61 16.82
C LEU A 6 4.15 -2.72 15.66
N SER A 7 5.29 -3.38 15.86
CA SER A 7 6.27 -3.56 14.79
C SER A 7 5.74 -4.40 13.63
N ILE A 8 4.96 -5.45 13.92
CA ILE A 8 4.29 -6.28 12.90
C ILE A 8 3.38 -5.42 12.02
N ILE A 9 2.52 -4.63 12.64
CA ILE A 9 1.58 -3.75 11.93
C ILE A 9 2.37 -2.74 11.10
N SER A 10 3.34 -2.04 11.70
CA SER A 10 4.11 -1.02 11.00
C SER A 10 4.92 -1.59 9.83
N ILE A 11 5.55 -2.76 9.98
CA ILE A 11 6.26 -3.43 8.87
C ILE A 11 5.28 -3.79 7.75
N GLY A 12 4.13 -4.38 8.09
CA GLY A 12 3.09 -4.73 7.12
C GLY A 12 2.59 -3.51 6.35
N THR A 13 2.31 -2.40 7.05
CA THR A 13 1.90 -1.14 6.42
C THR A 13 2.95 -0.59 5.47
N ILE A 14 4.24 -0.59 5.87
CA ILE A 14 5.35 -0.17 5.01
C ILE A 14 5.37 -1.01 3.73
N LEU A 15 5.33 -2.34 3.87
CA LEU A 15 5.40 -3.23 2.72
C LEU A 15 4.19 -3.10 1.80
N HIS A 16 3.00 -2.93 2.36
CA HIS A 16 1.79 -2.69 1.60
C HIS A 16 1.94 -1.45 0.71
N TRP A 17 2.36 -0.32 1.28
CA TRP A 17 2.58 0.89 0.51
C TRP A 17 3.65 0.72 -0.56
N LEU A 18 4.82 0.19 -0.19
CA LEU A 18 5.90 -0.05 -1.16
C LEU A 18 5.42 -0.97 -2.29
N SER A 19 4.67 -2.02 -1.98
CA SER A 19 4.12 -2.92 -2.99
C SER A 19 3.21 -2.19 -3.95
N LEU A 20 2.38 -1.26 -3.47
CA LEU A 20 1.49 -0.47 -4.30
C LEU A 20 2.27 0.42 -5.27
N PHE A 21 3.29 1.12 -4.77
CA PHE A 21 4.15 1.98 -5.59
C PHE A 21 4.89 1.19 -6.67
N PHE A 22 5.51 0.06 -6.29
CA PHE A 22 6.33 -0.72 -7.22
C PHE A 22 5.53 -1.62 -8.17
N SER A 23 4.28 -1.95 -7.84
CA SER A 23 3.40 -2.76 -8.71
C SER A 23 2.64 -1.93 -9.75
N TYR A 24 2.78 -0.61 -9.74
CA TYR A 24 2.18 0.25 -10.75
C TYR A 24 2.67 -0.13 -12.16
N LYS A 25 1.73 -0.48 -13.03
CA LYS A 25 2.01 -0.87 -14.41
C LYS A 25 0.98 -0.25 -15.36
N LYS A 26 1.48 0.43 -16.39
CA LYS A 26 0.64 0.91 -17.50
C LYS A 26 0.15 -0.26 -18.34
N LEU A 27 -1.12 -0.21 -18.75
CA LEU A 27 -1.73 -1.19 -19.64
C LEU A 27 -1.36 -0.88 -21.11
N PRO A 28 -1.19 -1.91 -21.96
CA PRO A 28 -0.66 -1.73 -23.32
C PRO A 28 -1.56 -0.88 -24.23
N ASN A 29 -2.88 -0.86 -24.00
CA ASN A 29 -3.86 -0.18 -24.85
C ASN A 29 -4.54 1.01 -24.14
N ALA A 30 -3.84 1.62 -23.18
CA ALA A 30 -4.33 2.65 -22.27
C ALA A 30 -5.01 3.88 -22.93
N TYR A 31 -4.88 4.08 -24.23
CA TYR A 31 -5.45 5.24 -24.93
C TYR A 31 -6.39 4.86 -26.09
N GLU A 32 -6.65 3.57 -26.29
CA GLU A 32 -7.57 3.11 -27.34
C GLU A 32 -9.04 3.26 -26.93
N ASN A 33 -9.34 3.14 -25.63
CA ASN A 33 -10.69 3.29 -25.08
C ASN A 33 -10.67 4.21 -23.85
N ILE A 34 -11.34 5.36 -23.95
CA ILE A 34 -11.44 6.36 -22.87
C ILE A 34 -12.19 5.84 -21.63
N ASN A 35 -12.96 4.75 -21.77
CA ASN A 35 -13.73 4.15 -20.69
C ASN A 35 -12.98 3.02 -19.98
N GLU A 36 -11.76 2.68 -20.42
CA GLU A 36 -10.95 1.61 -19.85
C GLU A 36 -9.80 2.16 -18.98
N PRO A 37 -9.35 1.42 -17.96
CA PRO A 37 -8.23 1.83 -17.13
C PRO A 37 -6.91 1.86 -17.92
N ILE A 38 -6.06 2.83 -17.60
CA ILE A 38 -4.75 3.05 -18.25
C ILE A 38 -3.60 2.36 -17.54
N ALA A 39 -3.80 2.04 -16.27
CA ALA A 39 -2.81 1.40 -15.44
C ALA A 39 -3.48 0.58 -14.35
N THR A 40 -2.72 -0.31 -13.75
CA THR A 40 -3.14 -1.05 -12.58
C THR A 40 -2.03 -1.06 -11.54
N GLY A 41 -2.42 -1.16 -10.28
CA GLY A 41 -1.51 -1.27 -9.15
C GLY A 41 -2.08 -2.16 -8.07
N GLY A 42 -1.18 -2.71 -7.28
CA GLY A 42 -1.47 -3.66 -6.22
C GLY A 42 -0.71 -4.96 -6.45
N PHE A 43 0.03 -5.36 -5.42
CA PHE A 43 0.65 -6.67 -5.32
C PHE A 43 0.53 -7.18 -3.88
N PRO A 44 0.28 -8.48 -3.65
CA PRO A 44 -0.03 -9.51 -4.65
C PRO A 44 -1.43 -9.42 -5.26
N LEU A 45 -2.34 -8.67 -4.64
CA LEU A 45 -3.69 -8.46 -5.16
C LEU A 45 -3.74 -7.22 -6.04
N LYS A 46 -4.49 -7.28 -7.14
CA LYS A 46 -4.84 -6.11 -7.95
C LYS A 46 -5.78 -5.22 -7.14
N ILE A 47 -5.31 -4.06 -6.69
CA ILE A 47 -6.08 -3.18 -5.78
C ILE A 47 -6.76 -2.05 -6.56
N PHE A 48 -6.00 -1.37 -7.42
CA PHE A 48 -6.49 -0.22 -8.15
C PHE A 48 -6.37 -0.43 -9.67
N GLU A 49 -7.40 0.02 -10.35
CA GLU A 49 -7.42 0.31 -11.76
C GLU A 49 -7.46 1.83 -11.89
N TYR A 50 -6.42 2.41 -12.48
CA TYR A 50 -6.28 3.85 -12.62
C TYR A 50 -6.93 4.29 -13.94
N PRO A 51 -7.87 5.22 -13.92
CA PRO A 51 -8.62 5.62 -15.12
C PRO A 51 -7.85 6.57 -16.03
N VAL A 52 -8.43 6.89 -17.19
CA VAL A 52 -7.97 7.99 -18.06
C VAL A 52 -8.32 9.33 -17.40
N PRO A 53 -7.35 10.22 -17.14
CA PRO A 53 -7.66 11.56 -16.64
C PRO A 53 -8.27 12.45 -17.75
N PRO A 54 -9.15 13.40 -17.41
CA PRO A 54 -9.63 13.74 -16.06
C PRO A 54 -11.01 13.12 -15.80
N MET A 55 -11.10 12.22 -14.82
CA MET A 55 -12.41 11.71 -14.37
C MET A 55 -13.15 12.69 -13.46
N GLY A 56 -12.50 13.77 -13.02
CA GLY A 56 -13.08 14.81 -12.17
C GLY A 56 -13.45 14.31 -10.77
N ASN A 57 -12.88 13.19 -10.34
CA ASN A 57 -13.15 12.56 -9.05
C ASN A 57 -11.81 12.26 -8.36
N ASP A 58 -11.42 13.10 -7.41
CA ASP A 58 -10.15 13.03 -6.67
C ASP A 58 -9.99 11.76 -5.80
N TRP A 59 -10.97 10.86 -5.86
CA TRP A 59 -11.13 9.71 -4.98
C TRP A 59 -11.21 8.40 -5.78
N PRO A 60 -10.52 7.34 -5.32
CA PRO A 60 -10.71 6.01 -5.86
C PRO A 60 -12.17 5.54 -5.73
N PRO A 61 -12.67 4.76 -6.69
CA PRO A 61 -13.96 4.10 -6.59
C PRO A 61 -14.11 3.32 -5.29
N THR A 62 -15.29 3.40 -4.66
CA THR A 62 -15.51 2.88 -3.29
C THR A 62 -15.37 1.35 -3.19
N ASP A 63 -15.59 0.65 -4.30
CA ASP A 63 -15.47 -0.79 -4.49
C ASP A 63 -14.02 -1.31 -4.48
N THR A 64 -13.02 -0.43 -4.60
CA THR A 64 -11.59 -0.81 -4.55
C THR A 64 -11.06 -0.99 -3.12
N TRP A 65 -11.67 -0.33 -2.13
CA TRP A 65 -11.22 -0.33 -0.73
C TRP A 65 -11.25 -1.70 -0.05
N PRO A 66 -12.25 -2.58 -0.24
CA PRO A 66 -12.22 -3.93 0.30
C PRO A 66 -10.95 -4.70 -0.10
N THR A 67 -10.56 -4.64 -1.37
CA THR A 67 -9.36 -5.31 -1.88
C THR A 67 -8.08 -4.65 -1.37
N PHE A 68 -8.08 -3.32 -1.19
CA PHE A 68 -6.98 -2.59 -0.53
C PHE A 68 -6.73 -3.13 0.89
N PHE A 69 -7.78 -3.24 1.71
CA PHE A 69 -7.66 -3.74 3.08
C PHE A 69 -7.32 -5.23 3.14
N LEU A 70 -7.82 -6.03 2.20
CA LEU A 70 -7.43 -7.43 2.07
C LEU A 70 -5.94 -7.56 1.78
N ASN A 71 -5.41 -6.74 0.87
CA ASN A 71 -3.99 -6.72 0.53
C ASN A 71 -3.14 -6.23 1.72
N LEU A 72 -3.63 -5.25 2.50
CA LEU A 72 -2.99 -4.85 3.75
C LEU A 72 -2.92 -6.02 4.74
N GLY A 73 -3.98 -6.81 4.85
CA GLY A 73 -3.99 -8.03 5.67
C GLY A 73 -2.90 -9.02 5.26
N VAL A 74 -2.73 -9.26 3.95
CA VAL A 74 -1.65 -10.10 3.42
C VAL A 74 -0.27 -9.57 3.85
N TRP A 75 -0.05 -8.27 3.72
CA TRP A 75 1.22 -7.67 4.11
C TRP A 75 1.47 -7.64 5.62
N ILE A 76 0.42 -7.56 6.45
CA ILE A 76 0.53 -7.72 7.91
C ILE A 76 0.97 -9.15 8.25
N ILE A 77 0.47 -10.17 7.57
CA ILE A 77 0.95 -11.56 7.74
C ILE A 77 2.43 -11.66 7.37
N ILE A 78 2.86 -11.02 6.28
CA ILE A 78 4.29 -10.97 5.91
C ILE A 78 5.10 -10.20 6.96
N GLY A 79 4.55 -9.11 7.50
CA GLY A 79 5.14 -8.34 8.60
C GLY A 79 5.32 -9.18 9.86
N LEU A 80 4.39 -10.10 10.15
CA LEU A 80 4.51 -11.08 11.22
C LEU A 80 5.72 -12.00 10.98
N ILE A 81 5.84 -12.56 9.78
CA ILE A 81 6.97 -13.44 9.41
C ILE A 81 8.31 -12.70 9.58
N ILE A 82 8.41 -11.46 9.08
CA ILE A 82 9.63 -10.65 9.21
C ILE A 82 9.93 -10.32 10.66
N SER A 83 8.92 -9.95 11.46
CA SER A 83 9.10 -9.70 12.89
C SER A 83 9.59 -10.94 13.64
N LEU A 84 9.11 -12.14 13.27
CA LEU A 84 9.59 -13.40 13.82
C LEU A 84 11.06 -13.66 13.47
N ILE A 85 11.46 -13.43 12.22
CA ILE A 85 12.85 -13.60 11.75
C ILE A 85 13.80 -12.61 12.44
N LEU A 86 13.40 -11.34 12.55
CA LEU A 86 14.19 -10.30 13.22
C LEU A 86 14.20 -10.46 14.76
N GLY A 87 13.25 -11.23 15.31
CA GLY A 87 13.15 -11.56 16.72
C GLY A 87 13.11 -10.33 17.62
N LYS A 88 13.92 -10.35 18.68
CA LYS A 88 13.95 -9.30 19.71
C LYS A 88 14.40 -7.92 19.18
N LYS A 89 15.04 -7.85 18.00
CA LYS A 89 15.45 -6.56 17.41
C LYS A 89 14.27 -5.63 17.16
N THR A 90 13.10 -6.18 16.83
CA THR A 90 11.89 -5.38 16.58
C THR A 90 11.21 -4.87 17.86
N GLU A 91 11.68 -5.30 19.04
CA GLU A 91 11.19 -4.83 20.33
C GLU A 91 12.07 -3.72 20.93
N ASP A 92 13.25 -3.47 20.34
CA ASP A 92 14.11 -2.36 20.68
C ASP A 92 13.39 -1.03 20.43
N LYS A 93 13.43 -0.12 21.42
CA LYS A 93 12.67 1.14 21.37
C LYS A 93 13.12 2.06 20.23
N LYS A 94 14.41 2.08 19.91
CA LYS A 94 14.96 2.93 18.84
C LYS A 94 14.54 2.38 17.48
N ILE A 95 14.67 1.07 17.27
CA ILE A 95 14.25 0.40 16.05
C ILE A 95 12.74 0.54 15.85
N LEU A 96 11.95 0.29 16.89
CA LEU A 96 10.49 0.42 16.86
C LEU A 96 10.06 1.85 16.48
N LYS A 97 10.72 2.87 17.06
CA LYS A 97 10.45 4.27 16.73
C LYS A 97 10.69 4.55 15.24
N ILE A 98 11.81 4.07 14.69
CA ILE A 98 12.14 4.25 13.27
C ILE A 98 11.07 3.60 12.39
N ILE A 99 10.77 2.31 12.62
CA ILE A 99 9.79 1.56 11.84
C ILE A 99 8.41 2.26 11.89
N ASN A 100 7.96 2.67 13.08
CA ASN A 100 6.66 3.31 13.22
C ASN A 100 6.60 4.68 12.53
N THR A 101 7.65 5.51 12.69
CA THR A 101 7.74 6.79 11.98
C THR A 101 7.74 6.60 10.46
N SER A 102 8.48 5.60 9.95
CA SER A 102 8.48 5.28 8.52
C SER A 102 7.10 4.83 8.03
N ALA A 103 6.38 4.02 8.80
CA ALA A 103 5.02 3.60 8.45
C ALA A 103 4.05 4.78 8.36
N ILE A 104 4.13 5.74 9.28
CA ILE A 104 3.31 6.96 9.26
C ILE A 104 3.65 7.81 8.02
N ILE A 105 4.93 8.08 7.79
CA ILE A 105 5.38 8.90 6.65
C ILE A 105 4.95 8.26 5.33
N LEU A 106 5.17 6.95 5.15
CA LEU A 106 4.75 6.24 3.94
C LEU A 106 3.24 6.18 3.78
N SER A 107 2.47 6.17 4.86
CA SER A 107 1.00 6.22 4.76
C SER A 107 0.52 7.58 4.27
N ILE A 108 1.11 8.67 4.75
CA ILE A 108 0.80 10.02 4.25
C ILE A 108 1.17 10.12 2.77
N LEU A 109 2.40 9.74 2.40
CA LEU A 109 2.86 9.75 1.00
C LEU A 109 2.01 8.85 0.10
N GLY A 110 1.61 7.69 0.61
CA GLY A 110 0.76 6.74 -0.08
C GLY A 110 -0.64 7.29 -0.36
N MET A 111 -1.26 7.98 0.60
CA MET A 111 -2.53 8.65 0.39
C MET A 111 -2.42 9.74 -0.67
N PHE A 112 -1.39 10.61 -0.58
CA PHE A 112 -1.14 11.63 -1.62
C PHE A 112 -0.92 11.01 -2.99
N TYR A 113 -0.16 9.91 -3.07
CA TYR A 113 0.08 9.20 -4.32
C TYR A 113 -1.21 8.69 -4.94
N ILE A 114 -2.11 8.11 -4.13
CA ILE A 114 -3.41 7.65 -4.61
C ILE A 114 -4.22 8.84 -5.12
N THR A 115 -4.37 9.91 -4.35
CA THR A 115 -5.13 11.10 -4.77
C THR A 115 -4.60 11.66 -6.10
N LEU A 116 -3.29 11.83 -6.24
CA LEU A 116 -2.64 12.32 -7.47
C LEU A 116 -2.76 11.37 -8.67
N LYS A 117 -3.17 10.11 -8.45
CA LYS A 117 -3.39 9.13 -9.53
C LYS A 117 -4.83 9.03 -9.98
N PHE A 118 -5.76 9.60 -9.21
CA PHE A 118 -7.19 9.62 -9.52
C PHE A 118 -7.71 11.02 -9.90
N ASP A 119 -6.98 12.09 -9.54
CA ASP A 119 -7.07 13.43 -10.14
C ASP A 119 -6.60 13.43 -11.62
#